data_AF-A0A926C0W9-F1
#
_entry.id   AF-A0A926C0W9-F1
#
_cell.length_a   1.000
_cell.length_b   1.000
_cell.length_c   1.000
_cell.angle_alpha   90.00
_cell.angle_beta   90.00
_cell.angle_gamma   90.00
#
_symmetry.space_group_name_H-M   'P 1'
#
loop_
_entity.id
_entity.type
_entity.pdbx_description
1 polymer ?
#
loop_
_entity_poly.entity_id
_entity_poly.type
_entity_poly.pdbx_seq_one_letter_code
_entity_poly.pdbx_strand_id
1 'polypeptide(L)'
;MEPRAGYTVEDKLRCEIEKLEAETANLKRTWIDNPASWVTILTTIVALGGVALQYTRSDREYQLVQIKTERLALDTIKLRDENAKLSVIRQQLQDQVKLAQNELVKLNNKPDSLRAGNAQLQESEDTFSTLGAALKNGDSTVQFVSVIATLRKPDLANRRAKGLKLRGIDGSVEVYRKAPGQYALTLGGKSTYTDATRRVEYAKQNGFPDAVVRLAKNWGENLNK
;
A
#
# COMPACT_ATOMS: atom_id res chain seq x y z
N MET A 1 -45.38 -115.87 32.20
CA MET A 1 -46.78 -115.56 32.55
C MET A 1 -46.81 -114.04 32.70
N GLU A 2 -47.34 -113.20 31.82
CA GLU A 2 -48.42 -113.26 30.80
C GLU A 2 -47.89 -112.87 29.39
N PRO A 3 -48.63 -113.08 28.28
CA PRO A 3 -48.06 -113.07 26.94
C PRO A 3 -47.87 -111.65 26.39
N ARG A 4 -46.66 -111.31 25.92
CA ARG A 4 -46.42 -110.08 25.15
C ARG A 4 -46.99 -110.28 23.75
N ALA A 5 -48.11 -109.58 23.48
CA ALA A 5 -48.79 -109.54 22.19
C ALA A 5 -47.77 -109.29 21.06
N GLY A 6 -47.77 -110.20 20.07
CA GLY A 6 -46.89 -110.12 18.91
C GLY A 6 -47.29 -108.95 18.03
N TYR A 7 -46.33 -108.07 17.75
CA TYR A 7 -46.44 -107.00 16.76
C TYR A 7 -46.56 -107.64 15.38
N THR A 8 -47.74 -107.57 14.77
CA THR A 8 -47.99 -108.22 13.47
C THR A 8 -47.61 -107.30 12.31
N VAL A 9 -47.38 -107.87 11.12
CA VAL A 9 -47.08 -107.10 9.90
C VAL A 9 -48.21 -106.10 9.58
N GLU A 10 -49.43 -106.45 9.96
CA GLU A 10 -50.64 -105.63 9.80
C GLU A 10 -50.60 -104.38 10.69
N ASP A 11 -50.04 -104.45 11.90
CA ASP A 11 -49.87 -103.30 12.80
C ASP A 11 -48.84 -102.30 12.24
N LYS A 12 -47.76 -102.81 11.64
CA LYS A 12 -46.77 -101.96 10.95
C LYS A 12 -47.36 -101.27 9.74
N LEU A 13 -48.13 -102.00 8.92
CA LEU A 13 -48.74 -101.45 7.73
C LEU A 13 -49.74 -100.34 8.08
N ARG A 14 -50.55 -100.53 9.13
CA ARG A 14 -51.46 -99.48 9.64
C ARG A 14 -50.68 -98.25 10.10
N CYS A 15 -49.59 -98.43 10.83
CA CYS A 15 -48.78 -97.32 11.32
C CYS A 15 -48.08 -96.55 10.18
N GLU A 16 -47.64 -97.24 9.14
CA GLU A 16 -47.08 -96.60 7.92
C GLU A 16 -48.15 -95.84 7.14
N ILE A 17 -49.37 -96.39 7.02
CA ILE A 17 -50.50 -95.69 6.39
C ILE A 17 -50.87 -94.44 7.19
N GLU A 18 -50.99 -94.53 8.51
CA GLU A 18 -51.29 -93.38 9.37
C GLU A 18 -50.20 -92.29 9.27
N LYS A 19 -48.93 -92.70 9.17
CA LYS A 19 -47.81 -91.77 8.97
C LYS A 19 -47.86 -91.10 7.60
N LEU A 20 -48.14 -91.86 6.54
CA LEU A 20 -48.27 -91.34 5.18
C LEU A 20 -49.49 -90.42 5.04
N GLU A 21 -50.60 -90.73 5.72
CA GLU A 21 -51.78 -89.85 5.82
C GLU A 21 -51.47 -88.57 6.60
N ALA A 22 -50.69 -88.65 7.67
CA ALA A 22 -50.24 -87.47 8.42
C ALA A 22 -49.30 -86.59 7.59
N GLU A 23 -48.36 -87.18 6.85
CA GLU A 23 -47.45 -86.46 5.97
C GLU A 23 -48.21 -85.82 4.79
N THR A 24 -49.14 -86.53 4.16
CA THR A 24 -50.00 -85.96 3.12
C THR A 24 -50.96 -84.89 3.65
N ALA A 25 -51.51 -85.04 4.86
CA ALA A 25 -52.31 -83.99 5.50
C ALA A 25 -51.48 -82.74 5.82
N ASN A 26 -50.21 -82.91 6.22
CA ASN A 26 -49.29 -81.81 6.47
C ASN A 26 -48.82 -81.12 5.18
N LEU A 27 -48.66 -81.87 4.08
CA LEU A 27 -48.38 -81.35 2.74
C LEU A 27 -49.60 -80.69 2.08
N LYS A 28 -50.81 -81.15 2.41
CA LYS A 28 -52.08 -80.60 1.91
C LYS A 28 -52.54 -79.37 2.69
N ARG A 29 -51.92 -79.05 3.84
CA ARG A 29 -52.15 -77.78 4.54
C ARG A 29 -51.71 -76.63 3.64
N THR A 30 -52.68 -75.84 3.23
CA THR A 30 -52.48 -74.60 2.48
C THR A 30 -51.49 -73.72 3.25
N TRP A 31 -50.68 -72.93 2.55
CA TRP A 31 -49.71 -71.98 3.14
C TRP A 31 -50.29 -71.04 4.22
N ILE A 32 -51.62 -70.93 4.29
CA ILE A 32 -52.38 -70.17 5.28
C ILE A 32 -52.40 -70.87 6.66
N ASP A 33 -52.42 -72.20 6.71
CA ASP A 33 -52.54 -72.99 7.95
C ASP A 33 -51.18 -73.33 8.59
N ASN A 34 -50.07 -72.98 7.93
CA ASN A 34 -48.73 -73.19 8.45
C ASN A 34 -48.22 -71.91 9.14
N PRO A 35 -48.03 -71.91 10.48
CA PRO A 35 -47.56 -70.72 11.21
C PRO A 35 -46.17 -70.26 10.74
N ALA A 36 -45.33 -71.16 10.24
CA ALA A 36 -44.01 -70.80 9.72
C ALA A 36 -44.12 -69.88 8.48
N SER A 37 -45.09 -70.12 7.60
CA SER A 37 -45.30 -69.33 6.38
C SER A 37 -45.71 -67.89 6.70
N TRP A 38 -46.62 -67.69 7.65
CA TRP A 38 -47.04 -66.35 8.09
C TRP A 38 -45.92 -65.56 8.76
N VAL A 39 -45.09 -66.22 9.59
CA VAL A 39 -43.94 -65.58 10.22
C VAL A 39 -42.94 -65.11 9.15
N THR A 40 -42.61 -65.94 8.16
CA THR A 40 -41.70 -65.54 7.08
C THR A 40 -42.23 -64.36 6.27
N ILE A 41 -43.53 -64.33 5.96
CA ILE A 41 -44.17 -63.21 5.27
C ILE A 41 -44.08 -61.92 6.10
N LEU A 42 -44.41 -61.99 7.39
CA LEU A 42 -44.32 -60.85 8.30
C LEU A 42 -42.88 -60.33 8.41
N THR A 43 -41.90 -61.21 8.57
CA THR A 43 -40.48 -60.81 8.62
C THR A 43 -40.04 -60.14 7.32
N THR A 44 -40.50 -60.64 6.17
CA THR A 44 -40.19 -60.06 4.86
C THR A 44 -40.79 -58.66 4.71
N ILE A 45 -42.05 -58.48 5.13
CA ILE A 45 -42.72 -57.16 5.11
C ILE A 45 -42.01 -56.18 6.04
N VAL A 46 -41.61 -56.61 7.25
CA VAL A 46 -40.86 -55.77 8.20
C VAL A 46 -39.49 -55.39 7.64
N ALA A 47 -38.79 -56.33 7.00
CA ALA A 47 -37.50 -56.05 6.37
C ALA A 47 -37.64 -55.03 5.23
N LEU A 48 -38.60 -55.21 4.33
CA LEU A 48 -38.88 -54.28 3.23
C LEU A 48 -39.33 -52.91 3.74
N GLY A 49 -40.18 -52.87 4.77
CA GLY A 49 -40.62 -51.64 5.42
C GLY A 49 -39.47 -50.89 6.10
N GLY A 50 -38.56 -51.62 6.75
CA GLY A 50 -37.34 -51.07 7.34
C GLY A 50 -36.43 -50.42 6.29
N VAL A 51 -36.21 -51.10 5.16
CA VAL A 51 -35.41 -50.57 4.04
C VAL A 51 -36.08 -49.34 3.42
N ALA A 52 -37.40 -49.36 3.22
CA ALA A 52 -38.13 -48.20 2.68
C ALA A 52 -38.09 -46.98 3.61
N LEU A 53 -38.24 -47.18 4.92
CA LEU A 53 -38.09 -46.12 5.92
C LEU A 53 -36.65 -45.59 5.98
N GLN A 54 -35.66 -46.46 5.84
CA GLN A 54 -34.25 -46.05 5.77
C GLN A 54 -33.96 -45.21 4.52
N TYR A 55 -34.50 -45.61 3.37
CA TYR A 55 -34.34 -44.89 2.11
C TYR A 55 -34.92 -43.47 2.17
N THR A 56 -36.16 -43.33 2.68
CA THR A 56 -36.82 -42.02 2.82
C THR A 56 -36.13 -41.09 3.82
N ARG A 57 -35.52 -41.63 4.87
CA ARG A 57 -34.68 -40.84 5.79
C ARG A 57 -33.37 -40.42 5.14
N SER A 58 -32.74 -41.32 4.38
CA SER A 58 -31.48 -41.05 3.68
C SER A 58 -31.62 -39.91 2.66
N ASP A 59 -32.69 -39.89 1.87
CA ASP A 59 -32.91 -38.81 0.89
C ASP A 59 -33.06 -37.43 1.56
N ARG A 60 -33.74 -37.36 2.71
CA ARG A 60 -33.82 -36.14 3.52
C ARG A 60 -32.47 -35.71 4.06
N GLU A 61 -31.63 -36.65 4.49
CA GLU A 61 -30.28 -36.36 4.95
C GLU A 61 -29.41 -35.81 3.81
N TYR A 62 -29.51 -36.38 2.60
CA TYR A 62 -28.80 -35.86 1.43
C TYR A 62 -29.21 -34.42 1.10
N GLN A 63 -30.50 -34.12 1.08
CA GLN A 63 -30.98 -32.75 0.85
C GLN A 63 -30.49 -31.77 1.92
N LEU A 64 -30.50 -32.18 3.19
CA LEU A 64 -29.98 -31.34 4.29
C LEU A 64 -28.47 -31.12 4.18
N VAL A 65 -27.71 -32.13 3.78
CA VAL A 65 -26.26 -32.01 3.54
C VAL A 65 -26.01 -31.05 2.39
N GLN A 66 -26.74 -31.17 1.28
CA GLN A 66 -26.63 -30.25 0.14
C GLN A 66 -26.91 -28.79 0.56
N ILE A 67 -28.02 -28.55 1.26
CA ILE A 67 -28.35 -27.21 1.78
C ILE A 67 -27.26 -26.67 2.72
N LYS A 68 -26.69 -27.51 3.58
CA LYS A 68 -25.58 -27.10 4.46
C LYS A 68 -24.33 -26.76 3.65
N THR A 69 -23.99 -27.55 2.63
CA THR A 69 -22.84 -27.26 1.77
C THR A 69 -23.01 -25.98 0.97
N GLU A 70 -24.21 -25.72 0.45
CA GLU A 70 -24.53 -24.49 -0.26
C GLU A 70 -24.48 -23.26 0.67
N ARG A 71 -24.99 -23.38 1.91
CA ARG A 71 -24.88 -22.32 2.92
C ARG A 71 -23.42 -22.02 3.28
N LEU A 72 -22.61 -23.06 3.51
CA LEU A 72 -21.19 -22.89 3.79
C LEU A 72 -20.45 -22.23 2.61
N ALA A 73 -20.76 -22.65 1.37
CA ALA A 73 -20.20 -22.01 0.18
C ALA A 73 -20.60 -20.53 0.11
N LEU A 74 -21.87 -20.20 0.36
CA LEU A 74 -22.35 -18.83 0.38
C LEU A 74 -21.66 -17.99 1.47
N ASP A 75 -21.50 -18.53 2.68
CA ASP A 75 -20.83 -17.84 3.78
C ASP A 75 -19.34 -17.61 3.48
N THR A 76 -18.65 -18.56 2.84
CA THR A 76 -17.26 -18.35 2.40
C THR A 76 -17.14 -17.25 1.34
N ILE A 77 -18.10 -17.15 0.42
CA ILE A 77 -18.14 -16.06 -0.58
C ILE A 77 -18.39 -14.72 0.12
N LYS A 78 -19.34 -14.65 1.05
CA LYS A 78 -19.61 -13.42 1.82
C LYS A 78 -18.42 -12.96 2.63
N LEU A 79 -17.77 -13.87 3.36
CA LEU A 79 -16.55 -13.57 4.12
C LEU A 79 -15.41 -13.10 3.21
N ARG A 80 -15.29 -13.66 2.01
CA ARG A 80 -14.30 -13.21 1.01
C ARG A 80 -14.60 -11.81 0.50
N ASP A 81 -15.87 -11.49 0.24
CA ASP A 81 -16.31 -10.15 -0.18
C ASP A 81 -16.11 -9.12 0.95
N GLU A 82 -16.45 -9.46 2.20
CA GLU A 82 -16.18 -8.60 3.36
C GLU A 82 -14.68 -8.36 3.57
N ASN A 83 -13.85 -9.40 3.45
CA ASN A 83 -12.40 -9.25 3.52
C ASN A 83 -11.86 -8.38 2.37
N ALA A 84 -12.40 -8.51 1.16
CA ALA A 84 -12.04 -7.65 0.04
C ALA A 84 -12.40 -6.18 0.34
N LYS A 85 -13.62 -5.90 0.83
CA LYS A 85 -14.04 -4.55 1.24
C LYS A 85 -13.17 -3.98 2.35
N LEU A 86 -12.87 -4.78 3.39
CA LEU A 86 -11.97 -4.40 4.48
C LEU A 86 -10.56 -4.07 3.97
N SER A 87 -10.05 -4.82 3.00
CA SER A 87 -8.74 -4.54 2.39
C SER A 87 -8.72 -3.20 1.65
N VAL A 88 -9.78 -2.89 0.90
CA VAL A 88 -9.94 -1.60 0.21
C VAL A 88 -10.02 -0.46 1.22
N ILE A 89 -10.82 -0.60 2.28
CA ILE A 89 -10.95 0.41 3.34
C ILE A 89 -9.60 0.65 4.03
N ARG A 90 -8.85 -0.41 4.37
CA ARG A 90 -7.51 -0.27 4.97
C ARG A 90 -6.55 0.47 4.04
N GLN A 91 -6.60 0.18 2.75
CA GLN A 91 -5.76 0.84 1.76
C GLN A 91 -6.11 2.33 1.64
N GLN A 92 -7.40 2.67 1.57
CA GLN A 92 -7.86 4.05 1.59
C GLN A 92 -7.43 4.79 2.87
N LEU A 93 -7.52 4.14 4.04
CA LEU A 93 -7.07 4.73 5.29
C LEU A 93 -5.56 5.00 5.28
N GLN A 94 -4.75 4.05 4.79
CA GLN A 94 -3.30 4.24 4.67
C GLN A 94 -2.95 5.39 3.73
N ASP A 95 -3.67 5.54 2.61
CA ASP A 95 -3.46 6.63 1.68
C ASP A 95 -3.82 7.98 2.31
N GLN A 96 -4.93 8.06 3.05
CA GLN A 96 -5.29 9.27 3.80
C GLN A 96 -4.24 9.64 4.86
N VAL A 97 -3.72 8.66 5.60
CA VAL A 97 -2.65 8.89 6.59
C VAL A 97 -1.39 9.45 5.90
N LYS A 98 -1.00 8.91 4.75
CA LYS A 98 0.16 9.42 3.99
C LYS A 98 -0.07 10.85 3.50
N LEU A 99 -1.28 11.15 3.01
CA LEU A 99 -1.63 12.51 2.58
C LEU A 99 -1.56 13.50 3.75
N ALA A 100 -2.16 13.15 4.88
CA ALA A 100 -2.10 13.98 6.09
C ALA A 100 -0.66 14.18 6.57
N GLN A 101 0.17 13.13 6.53
CA GLN A 101 1.57 13.23 6.94
C GLN A 101 2.38 14.12 5.99
N ASN A 102 2.13 14.06 4.69
CA ASN A 102 2.74 14.98 3.72
C ASN A 102 2.29 16.43 3.92
N GLU A 103 1.04 16.67 4.28
CA GLU A 103 0.56 18.01 4.63
C GLU A 103 1.21 18.55 5.91
N LEU A 104 1.37 17.71 6.93
CA LEU A 104 2.09 18.08 8.16
C LEU A 104 3.54 18.45 7.87
N VAL A 105 4.25 17.71 7.02
CA VAL A 105 5.62 18.05 6.62
C VAL A 105 5.66 19.40 5.89
N LYS A 106 4.71 19.67 4.99
CA LYS A 106 4.61 20.97 4.29
C LYS A 106 4.34 22.11 5.26
N LEU A 107 3.44 21.92 6.23
CA LEU A 107 3.12 22.92 7.25
C LEU A 107 4.29 23.16 8.20
N ASN A 108 5.04 22.10 8.55
CA ASN A 108 6.23 22.22 9.40
C ASN A 108 7.38 22.96 8.72
N ASN A 109 7.52 22.84 7.40
CA ASN A 109 8.54 23.57 6.62
C ASN A 109 8.12 25.01 6.26
N LYS A 110 6.82 25.33 6.37
CA LYS A 110 6.28 26.66 6.12
C LYS A 110 6.90 27.76 7.02
N PRO A 111 7.03 27.59 8.36
CA PRO A 111 7.68 28.59 9.20
C PRO A 111 9.15 28.82 8.82
N ASP A 112 9.89 27.81 8.41
CA ASP A 112 11.28 27.99 7.94
C ASP A 112 11.35 28.84 6.68
N SER A 113 10.43 28.62 5.73
CA SER A 113 10.33 29.44 4.52
C SER A 113 9.95 30.89 4.81
N LEU A 114 9.05 31.12 5.77
CA LEU A 114 8.65 32.46 6.21
C LEU A 114 9.78 33.17 6.97
N ARG A 115 10.53 32.44 7.79
CA ARG A 115 11.69 32.97 8.52
C ARG A 115 12.82 33.35 7.57
N ALA A 116 13.08 32.52 6.55
CA ALA A 116 14.04 32.85 5.49
C ALA A 116 13.61 34.09 4.69
N GLY A 117 12.33 34.22 4.37
CA GLY A 117 11.77 35.42 3.71
C GLY A 117 11.90 36.69 4.55
N ASN A 118 11.56 36.62 5.85
CA ASN A 118 11.71 37.75 6.77
C ASN A 118 13.18 38.17 6.95
N ALA A 119 14.11 37.22 7.01
CA ALA A 119 15.54 37.53 7.05
C ALA A 119 16.03 38.22 5.77
N GLN A 120 15.53 37.82 4.60
CA GLN A 120 15.83 38.49 3.34
C GLN A 120 15.25 39.92 3.28
N LEU A 121 14.05 40.13 3.82
CA LEU A 121 13.45 41.46 3.90
C LEU A 121 14.25 42.39 4.83
N GLN A 122 14.65 41.90 6.01
CA GLN A 122 15.53 42.66 6.92
C GLN A 122 16.88 43.00 6.27
N GLU A 123 17.53 42.04 5.60
CA GLU A 123 18.78 42.31 4.88
C GLU A 123 18.57 43.35 3.76
N SER A 124 17.44 43.31 3.06
CA SER A 124 17.08 44.33 2.06
C SER A 124 16.86 45.71 2.69
N GLU A 125 16.19 45.79 3.83
CA GLU A 125 15.92 47.06 4.52
C GLU A 125 17.20 47.70 5.06
N ASP A 126 18.08 46.90 5.67
CA ASP A 126 19.39 47.33 6.14
C ASP A 126 20.27 47.86 5.00
N THR A 127 20.26 47.16 3.85
CA THR A 127 21.02 47.59 2.67
C THR A 127 20.47 48.87 2.04
N PHE A 128 19.14 49.06 2.02
CA PHE A 128 18.52 50.30 1.56
C PHE A 128 18.82 51.47 2.49
N SER A 129 18.75 51.26 3.81
CA SER A 129 19.06 52.28 4.82
C SER A 129 20.53 52.72 4.74
N THR A 130 21.47 51.76 4.63
CA THR A 130 22.89 52.08 4.46
C THR A 130 23.18 52.74 3.11
N LEU A 131 22.52 52.35 2.01
CA LEU A 131 22.62 53.07 0.75
C LEU A 131 22.13 54.53 0.89
N GLY A 132 20.97 54.72 1.50
CA GLY A 132 20.35 56.03 1.68
C GLY A 132 21.23 56.98 2.51
N ALA A 133 21.85 56.46 3.57
CA ALA A 133 22.80 57.21 4.38
C ALA A 133 24.08 57.57 3.61
N ALA A 134 24.64 56.61 2.85
CA ALA A 134 25.85 56.83 2.05
C ALA A 134 25.64 57.86 0.93
N LEU A 135 24.50 57.78 0.25
CA LEU A 135 24.11 58.70 -0.82
C LEU A 135 23.83 60.11 -0.31
N LYS A 136 23.20 60.25 0.87
CA LYS A 136 22.92 61.57 1.47
C LYS A 136 24.15 62.25 2.04
N ASN A 137 25.08 61.49 2.61
CA ASN A 137 26.24 62.05 3.30
C ASN A 137 27.47 62.18 2.40
N GLY A 138 27.39 61.77 1.12
CA GLY A 138 28.55 61.75 0.22
C GLY A 138 29.70 60.90 0.76
N ASP A 139 29.38 59.92 1.61
CA ASP A 139 30.35 59.21 2.43
C ASP A 139 31.12 58.20 1.59
N SER A 140 32.34 58.57 1.20
CA SER A 140 33.26 57.77 0.40
C SER A 140 33.72 56.46 1.09
N THR A 141 33.36 56.25 2.37
CA THR A 141 33.69 55.01 3.11
C THR A 141 32.85 53.81 2.68
N VAL A 142 31.68 54.02 2.08
CA VAL A 142 30.81 52.93 1.64
C VAL A 142 31.27 52.41 0.29
N GLN A 143 31.83 51.19 0.33
CA GLN A 143 32.36 50.52 -0.85
C GLN A 143 31.31 49.59 -1.47
N PHE A 144 31.32 49.54 -2.80
CA PHE A 144 30.42 48.75 -3.63
C PHE A 144 31.21 47.80 -4.52
N VAL A 145 30.55 46.70 -4.89
CA VAL A 145 31.05 45.71 -5.85
C VAL A 145 30.05 45.55 -7.00
N SER A 146 30.58 45.47 -8.21
CA SER A 146 29.82 45.22 -9.44
C SER A 146 29.75 43.72 -9.72
N VAL A 147 28.68 43.06 -9.27
CA VAL A 147 28.48 41.61 -9.42
C VAL A 147 27.92 41.31 -10.80
N ILE A 148 28.58 40.44 -11.56
CA ILE A 148 28.15 40.03 -12.91
C ILE A 148 27.58 38.61 -12.98
N ALA A 149 27.91 37.76 -12.02
CA ALA A 149 27.37 36.41 -11.92
C ALA A 149 27.50 35.90 -10.48
N THR A 150 26.59 35.01 -10.07
CA THR A 150 26.69 34.26 -8.81
C THR A 150 26.73 32.77 -9.14
N LEU A 151 27.66 32.03 -8.52
CA LEU A 151 27.95 30.63 -8.78
C LEU A 151 28.01 29.83 -7.48
N ARG A 152 27.70 28.53 -7.59
CA ARG A 152 27.64 27.64 -6.42
C ARG A 152 28.96 26.96 -6.07
N LYS A 153 29.91 26.91 -7.00
CA LYS A 153 31.19 26.18 -6.84
C LYS A 153 32.38 27.13 -7.00
N PRO A 154 33.39 27.10 -6.11
CA PRO A 154 34.55 27.98 -6.18
C PRO A 154 35.39 27.74 -7.44
N ASP A 155 35.63 26.48 -7.80
CA ASP A 155 36.46 26.14 -8.98
C ASP A 155 35.85 26.62 -10.29
N LEU A 156 34.51 26.64 -10.37
CA LEU A 156 33.80 27.13 -11.55
C LEU A 156 33.85 28.65 -11.58
N ALA A 157 33.74 29.31 -10.42
CA ALA A 157 33.90 30.75 -10.31
C ALA A 157 35.29 31.20 -10.74
N ASN A 158 36.34 30.54 -10.26
CA ASN A 158 37.72 30.86 -10.61
C ASN A 158 38.04 30.58 -12.08
N ARG A 159 37.55 29.45 -12.63
CA ARG A 159 37.70 29.15 -14.06
C ARG A 159 37.01 30.19 -14.93
N ARG A 160 35.79 30.58 -14.57
CA ARG A 160 35.02 31.57 -15.33
C ARG A 160 35.65 32.97 -15.23
N ALA A 161 36.14 33.35 -14.05
CA ALA A 161 36.87 34.61 -13.86
C ALA A 161 38.14 34.67 -14.72
N LYS A 162 38.94 33.60 -14.76
CA LYS A 162 40.16 33.52 -15.59
C LYS A 162 39.86 33.51 -17.10
N GLY A 163 38.74 32.91 -17.50
CA GLY A 163 38.31 32.86 -18.90
C GLY A 163 37.69 34.15 -19.42
N LEU A 164 37.31 35.07 -18.53
CA LEU A 164 36.70 36.34 -18.89
C LEU A 164 37.78 37.38 -19.25
N LYS A 165 37.93 37.64 -20.55
CA LYS A 165 38.70 38.78 -21.06
C LYS A 165 37.77 39.95 -21.30
N LEU A 166 37.86 40.97 -20.47
CA LEU A 166 37.11 42.20 -20.62
C LEU A 166 37.95 43.22 -21.39
N ARG A 167 37.35 43.92 -22.35
CA ARG A 167 38.04 44.92 -23.18
C ARG A 167 37.55 46.32 -22.82
N GLY A 168 38.41 47.17 -22.27
CA GLY A 168 38.09 48.59 -22.05
C GLY A 168 37.57 48.95 -20.65
N ILE A 169 37.80 48.11 -19.64
CA ILE A 169 37.68 48.50 -18.22
C ILE A 169 39.00 48.21 -17.51
N ASP A 170 39.48 49.18 -16.74
CA ASP A 170 40.51 48.95 -15.73
C ASP A 170 39.94 48.13 -14.58
N GLY A 171 40.17 46.81 -14.62
CA GLY A 171 39.77 45.89 -13.56
C GLY A 171 39.84 44.44 -13.97
N SER A 172 40.44 43.61 -13.13
CA SER A 172 40.37 42.15 -13.23
C SER A 172 39.00 41.62 -12.78
N VAL A 173 38.59 40.45 -13.27
CA VAL A 173 37.44 39.75 -12.69
C VAL A 173 37.86 39.14 -11.35
N GLU A 174 37.24 39.60 -10.28
CA GLU A 174 37.50 39.14 -8.92
C GLU A 174 36.41 38.16 -8.48
N VAL A 175 36.73 37.27 -7.54
CA VAL A 175 35.77 36.29 -7.01
C VAL A 175 35.62 36.51 -5.51
N TYR A 176 34.40 36.81 -5.08
CA TYR A 176 34.06 37.07 -3.69
C TYR A 176 33.17 35.97 -3.12
N ARG A 177 33.42 35.55 -1.87
CA ARG A 177 32.58 34.58 -1.17
C ARG A 177 31.53 35.29 -0.32
N LYS A 178 30.22 35.02 -0.53
CA LYS A 178 29.16 35.49 0.38
C LYS A 178 28.90 34.50 1.51
N ALA A 179 28.73 33.23 1.15
CA ALA A 179 28.37 32.14 2.06
C ALA A 179 28.94 30.80 1.52
N PRO A 180 28.94 29.70 2.30
CA PRO A 180 29.23 28.38 1.77
C PRO A 180 28.33 28.07 0.55
N GLY A 181 28.94 27.77 -0.59
CA GLY A 181 28.19 27.50 -1.83
C GLY A 181 27.63 28.74 -2.55
N GLN A 182 28.10 29.95 -2.22
CA GLN A 182 27.71 31.18 -2.91
C GLN A 182 28.92 32.09 -3.18
N TYR A 183 29.31 32.18 -4.45
CA TYR A 183 30.48 32.91 -4.94
C TYR A 183 30.04 33.92 -6.01
N ALA A 184 30.41 35.18 -5.88
CA ALA A 184 30.16 36.20 -6.90
C ALA A 184 31.39 36.44 -7.75
N LEU A 185 31.19 36.59 -9.06
CA LEU A 185 32.15 37.22 -9.96
C LEU A 185 31.87 38.71 -9.97
N THR A 186 32.90 39.51 -9.75
CA THR A 186 32.80 40.96 -9.78
C THR A 186 33.73 41.55 -10.84
N LEU A 187 33.31 42.66 -11.42
CA LEU A 187 34.16 43.47 -12.29
C LEU A 187 35.02 44.40 -11.42
N GLY A 188 36.28 44.05 -11.25
CA GLY A 188 37.17 44.72 -10.31
C GLY A 188 36.75 44.55 -8.84
N GLY A 189 37.54 45.17 -7.97
CA GLY A 189 37.32 45.13 -6.53
C GLY A 189 36.36 46.21 -6.03
N LYS A 190 36.35 46.33 -4.71
CA LYS A 190 35.61 47.34 -3.94
C LYS A 190 35.86 48.75 -4.48
N SER A 191 34.81 49.49 -4.80
CA SER A 191 34.87 50.81 -5.46
C SER A 191 33.74 51.74 -5.00
N THR A 192 33.68 52.97 -5.52
CA THR A 192 32.57 53.90 -5.25
C THR A 192 31.28 53.41 -5.93
N TYR A 193 30.12 53.91 -5.50
CA TYR A 193 28.84 53.58 -6.15
C TYR A 193 28.85 53.93 -7.64
N THR A 194 29.36 55.11 -7.99
CA THR A 194 29.43 55.59 -9.38
C THR A 194 30.30 54.69 -10.26
N ASP A 195 31.47 54.27 -9.76
CA ASP A 195 32.35 53.37 -10.52
C ASP A 195 31.75 51.96 -10.64
N ALA A 196 31.18 51.42 -9.55
CA ALA A 196 30.50 50.13 -9.59
C ALA A 196 29.32 50.13 -10.58
N THR A 197 28.57 51.24 -10.64
CA THR A 197 27.45 51.42 -11.57
C THR A 197 27.94 51.44 -13.02
N ARG A 198 28.98 52.23 -13.32
CA ARG A 198 29.62 52.27 -14.65
C ARG A 198 30.07 50.87 -15.11
N ARG A 199 30.67 50.10 -14.19
CA ARG A 199 31.09 48.71 -14.48
C ARG A 199 29.91 47.77 -14.73
N VAL A 200 28.81 47.91 -13.99
CA VAL A 200 27.59 47.12 -14.21
C VAL A 200 26.93 47.45 -15.55
N GLU A 201 26.85 48.73 -15.92
CA GLU A 201 26.32 49.16 -17.22
C GLU A 201 27.13 48.58 -18.38
N TYR A 202 28.47 48.67 -18.29
CA TYR A 202 29.35 48.01 -19.24
C TYR A 202 29.11 46.49 -19.29
N ALA A 203 28.95 45.83 -18.13
CA ALA A 203 28.70 44.39 -18.09
C ALA A 203 27.42 44.01 -18.85
N LYS A 204 26.35 44.78 -18.65
CA LYS A 204 25.06 44.58 -19.33
C LYS A 204 25.21 44.72 -20.84
N GLN A 205 25.95 45.72 -21.30
CA GLN A 205 26.25 45.93 -22.72
C GLN A 205 27.13 44.80 -23.32
N ASN A 206 27.89 44.08 -22.50
CA ASN A 206 28.82 43.03 -22.91
C ASN A 206 28.35 41.61 -22.56
N GLY A 207 27.02 41.40 -22.45
CA GLY A 207 26.44 40.06 -22.33
C GLY A 207 26.19 39.55 -20.90
N PHE A 208 26.21 40.44 -19.89
CA PHE A 208 25.83 40.14 -18.51
C PHE A 208 24.58 40.94 -18.10
N PRO A 209 23.40 40.60 -18.63
CA PRO A 209 22.17 41.38 -18.37
C PRO A 209 21.80 41.42 -16.88
N ASP A 210 22.15 40.36 -16.14
CA ASP A 210 21.87 40.22 -14.70
C ASP A 210 22.90 40.92 -13.79
N ALA A 211 23.79 41.74 -14.35
CA ALA A 211 24.78 42.45 -13.56
C ALA A 211 24.12 43.48 -12.62
N VAL A 212 24.60 43.54 -11.38
CA VAL A 212 24.02 44.36 -10.32
C VAL A 212 25.08 44.96 -9.39
N VAL A 213 24.80 46.16 -8.90
CA VAL A 213 25.60 46.79 -7.85
C VAL A 213 25.17 46.22 -6.50
N ARG A 214 26.15 45.92 -5.64
CA ARG A 214 25.93 45.44 -4.27
C ARG A 214 26.90 46.11 -3.31
N LEU A 215 26.50 46.23 -2.04
CA LEU A 215 27.38 46.71 -0.97
C LEU A 215 28.49 45.72 -0.71
N ALA A 216 29.74 46.19 -0.67
CA ALA A 216 30.91 45.35 -0.45
C ALA A 216 30.92 44.69 0.95
N LYS A 217 30.27 45.30 1.95
CA LYS A 217 30.14 44.74 3.32
C LYS A 217 29.43 43.39 3.35
N ASN A 218 28.56 43.12 2.37
CA ASN A 218 27.78 41.87 2.31
C ASN A 218 28.55 40.73 1.62
N TRP A 219 29.82 40.97 1.27
CA TRP A 219 30.69 40.02 0.60
C TRP A 219 31.99 39.87 1.40
N GLY A 220 32.45 38.63 1.54
CA GLY A 220 33.67 38.29 2.27
C GLY A 220 34.94 38.69 1.52
N GLU A 221 36.01 37.94 1.72
CA GLU A 221 37.29 38.23 1.07
C GLU A 221 37.30 37.84 -0.42
N ASN A 222 38.18 38.50 -1.17
CA ASN A 222 38.47 38.15 -2.55
C ASN A 222 39.34 36.88 -2.56
N LEU A 223 38.88 35.84 -3.24
CA LEU A 223 39.51 34.53 -3.34
C LEU A 223 40.61 34.44 -4.42
N ASN A 224 40.76 35.50 -5.22
CA ASN A 224 41.76 35.60 -6.30
C ASN A 224 42.92 36.53 -5.96
N LYS A 225 43.00 37.02 -4.71
CA LYS A 225 44.16 37.77 -4.21
C LYS A 225 45.29 36.85 -3.80
#